data_AF-A0A923XX13-F1
#
_entry.id   AF-A0A923XX13-F1
#
_cell.length_a   1.000
_cell.length_b   1.000
_cell.length_c   1.000
_cell.angle_alpha   90.00
_cell.angle_beta   90.00
_cell.angle_gamma   90.00
#
_symmetry.space_group_name_H-M   'P 1'
#
loop_
_entity.id
_entity.type
_entity.pdbx_description
1 polymer ?
#
loop_
_entity_poly.entity_id
_entity_poly.type
_entity_poly.pdbx_seq_one_letter_code
_entity_poly.pdbx_strand_id
1 'polypeptide(L)' 'MALPGAGPGLIWMLQKCGITTLADLAETDAAALVPKLGLVGQIVDIHGWQSFARRRVGSAPRSVTG' A
#
# COMPACT_ATOMS: atom_id res chain seq x y z
N MET A 1 0.68 8.65 1.86
CA MET A 1 -0.24 7.92 0.94
C MET A 1 -1.65 7.91 1.54
N ALA A 2 -2.69 7.73 0.73
CA ALA A 2 -4.07 7.53 1.22
C ALA A 2 -4.56 6.13 0.82
N LEU A 3 -5.01 5.33 1.79
CA LEU A 3 -5.55 3.98 1.57
C LEU A 3 -6.98 3.89 2.12
N PRO A 4 -7.89 3.15 1.44
CA PRO A 4 -9.25 2.95 1.93
C PRO A 4 -9.24 2.29 3.32
N GLY A 5 -9.91 2.92 4.29
CA GLY A 5 -10.00 2.41 5.67
C GLY A 5 -8.73 2.51 6.50
N ALA A 6 -7.61 3.03 5.96
CA ALA A 6 -6.38 3.22 6.73
C ALA A 6 -6.31 4.62 7.33
N GLY A 7 -6.42 4.70 8.66
CA GLY A 7 -6.14 5.93 9.41
C GLY A 7 -4.64 6.23 9.56
N PRO A 8 -4.27 7.39 10.13
CA PRO A 8 -2.87 7.82 10.25
C PRO A 8 -1.94 6.82 10.95
N GLY A 9 -2.43 6.09 11.96
CA GLY A 9 -1.64 5.08 12.67
C GLY A 9 -1.24 3.90 11.79
N LEU A 10 -2.14 3.43 10.91
CA LEU A 10 -1.84 2.37 9.95
C LEU A 10 -0.84 2.84 8.89
N ILE A 11 -0.99 4.07 8.41
CA ILE A 11 -0.02 4.67 7.49
C ILE A 11 1.36 4.77 8.14
N TRP A 12 1.43 5.20 9.41
CA TRP A 12 2.69 5.25 10.16
C TRP A 12 3.34 3.86 10.32
N MET A 13 2.57 2.82 10.62
CA MET A 13 3.10 1.45 10.71
C MET A 13 3.65 0.94 9.37
N LEU A 14 2.95 1.22 8.27
CA LEU A 14 3.42 0.88 6.92
C LEU A 14 4.76 1.57 6.60
N GLN A 15 4.88 2.85 6.96
CA GLN A 15 6.14 3.59 6.81
C GLN A 15 7.28 2.97 7.62
N LYS A 16 7.01 2.48 8.84
CA LYS A 16 8.00 1.74 9.64
C LYS A 16 8.41 0.40 9.02
N CYS A 17 7.58 -0.17 8.16
CA CYS A 17 7.90 -1.37 7.38
C CYS A 17 8.58 -1.06 6.03
N GLY A 18 8.91 0.21 5.76
CA GLY A 18 9.54 0.63 4.50
C GLY A 18 8.55 0.92 3.37
N ILE A 19 7.24 0.91 3.65
CA ILE A 19 6.20 1.22 2.67
C ILE A 19 5.83 2.69 2.80
N THR A 20 6.44 3.53 1.97
CA THR A 20 6.30 4.99 2.04
C THR A 20 5.41 5.56 0.93
N THR A 21 5.32 4.85 -0.20
CA THR A 21 4.54 5.23 -1.38
C THR A 21 3.51 4.15 -1.76
N LEU A 22 2.58 4.50 -2.66
CA LEU A 22 1.69 3.51 -3.27
C LEU A 22 2.45 2.53 -4.18
N ALA A 23 3.56 2.95 -4.79
CA ALA A 23 4.39 2.06 -5.60
C ALA A 23 5.06 1.00 -4.72
N ASP A 24 5.61 1.38 -3.57
CA ASP A 24 6.20 0.45 -2.61
C ASP A 24 5.19 -0.61 -2.19
N LEU A 25 3.95 -0.17 -1.91
CA LEU A 25 2.87 -1.08 -1.51
C LEU A 25 2.44 -2.01 -2.65
N ALA A 26 2.34 -1.51 -3.88
CA ALA A 26 1.95 -2.27 -5.06
C ALA A 26 2.92 -3.43 -5.37
N GLU A 27 4.21 -3.21 -5.13
CA GLU A 27 5.30 -4.15 -5.41
C GLU A 27 5.70 -5.01 -4.19
N THR A 28 5.21 -4.70 -2.99
CA THR A 28 5.61 -5.43 -1.80
C THR A 28 5.12 -6.87 -1.79
N ASP A 29 5.87 -7.76 -1.16
CA ASP A 29 5.41 -9.11 -0.86
C ASP A 29 4.53 -9.09 0.40
N ALA A 30 3.24 -9.40 0.23
CA ALA A 30 2.28 -9.45 1.32
C ALA A 30 2.67 -10.51 2.37
N ALA A 31 3.20 -11.66 1.94
CA ALA A 31 3.59 -12.73 2.85
C ALA A 31 4.76 -12.31 3.75
N ALA A 32 5.66 -11.47 3.23
CA ALA A 32 6.76 -10.88 4.00
C ALA A 32 6.35 -9.65 4.83
N LEU A 33 5.29 -8.93 4.43
CA LEU A 33 4.81 -7.73 5.12
C LEU A 33 3.92 -8.06 6.33
N VAL A 34 3.03 -9.04 6.22
CA VAL A 34 2.08 -9.42 7.27
C VAL A 34 2.77 -9.69 8.61
N PRO A 35 3.86 -10.49 8.68
CA PRO A 35 4.58 -10.72 9.94
C PRO A 35 5.17 -9.45 10.56
N LYS A 36 5.63 -8.49 9.75
CA LYS A 36 6.22 -7.22 10.21
C LYS A 36 5.18 -6.29 10.84
N LEU A 37 3.93 -6.39 10.40
CA LEU A 37 2.79 -5.66 10.95
C LEU A 37 2.21 -6.32 12.21
N GLY A 38 2.65 -7.53 12.57
CA GLY A 38 2.14 -8.28 13.71
C GLY A 38 0.64 -8.58 13.59
N LEU A 39 -0.10 -8.50 14.71
CA LEU A 39 -1.55 -8.75 14.74
C LEU A 39 -2.34 -7.88 13.76
N VAL A 40 -1.90 -6.64 13.53
CA VAL A 40 -2.56 -5.73 12.58
C VAL A 40 -2.54 -6.32 11.18
N GLY A 41 -1.42 -6.92 10.77
CA GLY A 41 -1.27 -7.56 9.46
C GLY A 41 -2.21 -8.73 9.23
N GLN A 42 -2.74 -9.34 10.29
CA GLN A 42 -3.72 -10.44 10.22
C GLN A 42 -5.16 -9.94 10.11
N ILE A 43 -5.42 -8.67 10.43
CA ILE A 43 -6.77 -8.07 10.43
C ILE A 43 -7.04 -7.29 9.15
N VAL A 44 -6.03 -6.59 8.64
CA VAL A 44 -6.20 -5.69 7.49
C VAL A 44 -6.11 -6.44 6.16
N ASP A 45 -6.90 -5.99 5.17
CA ASP A 45 -6.85 -6.52 3.81
C ASP A 45 -5.67 -5.92 3.02
N ILE A 46 -4.49 -6.49 3.22
CA ILE A 46 -3.27 -6.09 2.51
C ILE A 46 -3.43 -6.26 1.00
N HIS A 47 -4.04 -7.36 0.54
CA HIS A 47 -4.23 -7.62 -0.89
C HIS A 47 -5.18 -6.62 -1.55
N GLY A 48 -6.23 -6.19 -0.84
CA GLY A 48 -7.10 -5.10 -1.26
C GLY A 48 -6.34 -3.78 -1.42
N TRP A 49 -5.47 -3.45 -0.48
CA TRP A 49 -4.62 -2.26 -0.58
C TRP A 49 -3.58 -2.34 -1.70
N GLN A 50 -2.96 -3.50 -1.93
CA GLN A 50 -2.05 -3.73 -3.07
C GLN A 50 -2.79 -3.53 -4.40
N SER A 51 -3.98 -4.11 -4.52
CA SER A 51 -4.82 -3.97 -5.72
C SER A 51 -5.23 -2.52 -5.95
N PHE A 52 -5.60 -1.80 -4.88
CA PHE A 52 -5.86 -0.36 -4.94
C PHE A 52 -4.63 0.43 -5.39
N ALA A 53 -3.46 0.13 -4.84
CA ALA A 53 -2.21 0.80 -5.15
C ALA A 53 -1.80 0.58 -6.61
N ARG A 54 -1.85 -0.65 -7.11
CA ARG A 54 -1.55 -1.01 -8.52
C ARG A 54 -2.44 -0.25 -9.50
N ARG A 55 -3.75 -0.16 -9.22
CA ARG A 55 -4.69 0.63 -10.03
C ARG A 55 -4.28 2.10 -10.09
N ARG A 56 -3.85 2.68 -8.97
CA ARG A 56 -3.46 4.10 -8.88
C ARG A 56 -2.12 4.39 -9.55
N VAL A 57 -1.14 3.51 -9.39
CA VAL A 57 0.19 3.65 -10.03
C VAL A 57 0.08 3.50 -11.55
N GLY A 58 -0.71 2.54 -12.04
CA GLY A 58 -0.97 2.36 -13.48
C GLY A 58 -1.88 3.44 -14.11
N SER A 59 -2.54 4.28 -13.29
CA SER A 59 -3.42 5.36 -13.76
C SER A 59 -2.74 6.73 -13.81
N ALA A 60 -1.41 6.81 -13.69
CA ALA A 60 -0.70 8.06 -13.95
C ALA A 60 -1.10 8.58 -15.34
N PRO A 61 -1.54 9.84 -15.49
CA PRO A 61 -2.01 10.34 -16.77
C PRO A 61 -0.89 10.17 -17.80
N ARG A 62 -1.15 9.41 -18.88
CA ARG A 62 -0.35 9.55 -20.09
C ARG A 62 -0.53 11.01 -20.52
N SER A 63 0.49 11.83 -20.32
CA SER A 63 0.57 13.12 -21.01
C SER A 63 0.53 12.80 -22.51
N VAL A 64 -0.63 13.05 -23.13
CA VAL A 64 -0.72 13.14 -24.58
C VAL A 64 -0.07 14.48 -24.92
N THR A 65 1.18 14.45 -25.35
CA THR A 65 1.78 15.61 -26.00
C THR A 65 1.29 15.57 -27.43
N GLY A 66 0.28 16.38 -27.71
CA GLY A 66 -0.07 16.80 -29.08
C GLY A 66 0.85 17.91 -29.54
#